data_AF-A0A924JXU7-F1
#
_entry.id   AF-A0A924JXU7-F1
#
_cell.length_a   1.000
_cell.length_b   1.000
_cell.length_c   1.000
_cell.angle_alpha   90.00
_cell.angle_beta   90.00
_cell.angle_gamma   90.00
#
_symmetry.space_group_name_H-M   'P 1'
#
loop_
_entity.id
_entity.type
_entity.pdbx_description
1 polymer ?
#
loop_
_entity_poly.entity_id
_entity_poly.type
_entity_poly.pdbx_seq_one_letter_code
_entity_poly.pdbx_strand_id
1 'polypeptide(L)' 'GGDVINHLQGEYLSVYVPTTPNPTGGYFVMLPKADCIELKMSVDEALTYVISMGVVVPGSAANYKPK' A
#
# COMPACT_ATOMS: atom_id res chain seq x y z
N GLY A 1 -21.77 2.78 2.93
CA GLY A 1 -20.77 3.56 3.69
C GLY A 1 -20.96 3.44 5.19
N GLY A 2 -22.16 3.77 5.71
CA GLY A 2 -22.41 3.83 7.16
C GLY A 2 -22.34 2.51 7.93
N ASP A 3 -22.81 1.39 7.37
CA ASP A 3 -22.88 0.13 8.13
C ASP A 3 -21.51 -0.49 8.48
N VAL A 4 -20.48 -0.18 7.70
CA VAL A 4 -19.12 -0.67 7.96
C VAL A 4 -18.58 -0.07 9.27
N ILE A 5 -18.90 1.20 9.55
CA ILE A 5 -18.49 1.89 10.79
C ILE A 5 -19.18 1.27 12.01
N ASN A 6 -20.40 0.74 11.85
CA ASN A 6 -21.14 0.11 12.95
C ASN A 6 -20.58 -1.26 13.34
N HIS A 7 -19.83 -1.93 12.44
CA HIS A 7 -19.27 -3.27 12.65
C HIS A 7 -17.76 -3.26 12.86
N LEU A 8 -17.06 -2.19 12.46
CA LEU A 8 -15.63 -2.02 12.70
C LEU A 8 -15.40 -1.14 13.92
N GLN A 9 -15.12 -1.77 15.06
CA GLN A 9 -14.77 -1.07 16.29
C GLN A 9 -13.28 -0.76 16.32
N GLY A 10 -12.90 0.53 16.27
CA GLY A 10 -11.51 0.99 16.35
C GLY A 10 -11.00 1.67 15.08
N GLU A 11 -9.67 1.90 15.01
CA GLU A 11 -9.03 2.51 13.83
C GLU A 11 -8.71 1.46 12.77
N TYR A 12 -9.29 1.60 11.58
CA TYR A 12 -9.05 0.73 10.43
C TYR A 12 -8.49 1.54 9.26
N LEU A 13 -7.65 0.89 8.47
CA LEU A 13 -7.14 1.41 7.20
C LEU A 13 -7.81 0.67 6.04
N SER A 14 -8.19 1.41 5.01
CA SER A 14 -8.57 0.85 3.71
C SER A 14 -7.30 0.61 2.90
N VAL A 15 -6.91 -0.65 2.75
CA VAL A 15 -5.69 -1.05 2.03
C VAL A 15 -6.08 -1.56 0.66
N TYR A 16 -5.50 -0.94 -0.37
CA TYR A 16 -5.63 -1.43 -1.75
C TYR A 16 -4.60 -2.51 -2.01
N VAL A 17 -5.06 -3.69 -2.43
CA VAL A 17 -4.22 -4.82 -2.84
C VAL A 17 -4.32 -4.98 -4.35
N PRO A 18 -3.36 -4.44 -5.12
CA PRO A 18 -3.35 -4.58 -6.57
C PRO A 18 -2.99 -6.01 -6.97
N THR A 19 -3.50 -6.44 -8.13
CA THR A 19 -3.00 -7.63 -8.81
C THR A 19 -1.79 -7.26 -9.65
N THR A 20 -0.65 -7.88 -9.39
CA THR A 20 0.54 -7.69 -10.21
C THR A 20 0.41 -8.43 -11.55
N PRO A 21 0.96 -7.91 -12.67
CA PRO A 21 1.71 -6.65 -12.82
C PRO A 21 0.81 -5.43 -13.11
N ASN A 22 -0.49 -5.62 -13.33
CA ASN A 22 -1.40 -4.57 -13.77
C ASN A 22 -2.23 -3.99 -12.60
N PRO A 23 -1.90 -2.78 -12.09
CA PRO A 23 -2.54 -2.20 -10.91
C PRO A 23 -3.93 -1.63 -11.19
N THR A 24 -4.55 -1.92 -12.36
CA THR A 24 -5.95 -1.58 -12.61
C THR A 24 -6.91 -2.50 -11.86
N GLY A 25 -6.49 -3.76 -11.65
CA GLY A 25 -7.25 -4.77 -10.90
C GLY A 25 -6.74 -4.91 -9.47
N GLY A 26 -7.63 -5.24 -8.55
CA GLY A 26 -7.29 -5.44 -7.14
C GLY A 26 -8.54 -5.48 -6.28
N TYR A 27 -8.32 -5.57 -4.97
CA TYR A 27 -9.39 -5.53 -3.99
C TYR A 27 -9.00 -4.61 -2.83
N PHE A 28 -10.01 -4.05 -2.17
CA PHE A 28 -9.82 -3.27 -0.95
C PHE A 28 -10.08 -4.16 0.25
N VAL A 29 -9.17 -4.15 1.23
CA VAL A 29 -9.33 -4.80 2.52
C VAL A 29 -9.33 -3.76 3.63
N MET A 30 -10.19 -3.96 4.63
CA MET A 30 -10.16 -3.17 5.85
C MET A 30 -9.30 -3.91 6.88
N LEU A 31 -8.21 -3.28 7.32
CA LEU A 31 -7.29 -3.86 8.30
C LEU A 31 -7.19 -2.96 9.54
N PRO A 32 -7.13 -3.53 10.75
CA PRO A 32 -6.84 -2.75 11.95
C PRO A 32 -5.52 -2.00 11.77
N LYS A 33 -5.49 -0.71 12.09
CA LYS A 33 -4.28 0.11 11.96
C LYS A 33 -3.13 -0.43 12.81
N ALA A 34 -3.43 -1.09 13.93
CA ALA A 34 -2.45 -1.73 14.81
C ALA A 34 -1.67 -2.86 14.14
N ASP A 35 -2.23 -3.49 13.10
CA ASP A 35 -1.61 -4.59 12.35
C ASP A 35 -0.85 -4.09 11.10
N CYS A 36 -0.85 -2.79 10.84
CA CYS A 36 -0.25 -2.18 9.67
C CYS A 36 1.07 -1.49 10.00
N ILE A 37 2.10 -1.75 9.20
CA ILE A 37 3.41 -1.10 9.31
C ILE A 37 3.55 -0.09 8.16
N GLU A 38 3.64 1.20 8.50
CA GLU A 38 3.83 2.26 7.50
C GLU A 38 5.26 2.28 6.98
N LEU A 39 5.42 2.21 5.66
CA LEU A 39 6.71 2.24 5.00
C LEU A 39 7.11 3.67 4.63
N LYS A 40 8.37 4.04 4.83
CA LYS A 40 8.93 5.36 4.49
C LYS A 40 9.25 5.44 3.01
N MET A 41 8.22 5.47 2.18
CA MET A 41 8.35 5.54 0.73
C MET A 41 7.19 6.30 0.10
N SER A 42 7.40 6.82 -1.10
CA SER A 42 6.33 7.45 -1.87
C SER A 42 5.38 6.40 -2.47
N VAL A 43 4.16 6.83 -2.78
CA VAL A 43 3.17 5.98 -3.46
C VAL A 43 3.69 5.50 -4.82
N ASP A 44 4.38 6.37 -5.56
CA ASP A 44 4.96 6.04 -6.87
C ASP A 44 6.04 4.96 -6.76
N GLU A 45 6.90 5.04 -5.74
CA GLU A 45 7.89 4.00 -5.46
C GLU A 45 7.22 2.67 -5.09
N ALA A 46 6.09 2.70 -4.36
CA ALA A 46 5.37 1.50 -3.96
C ALA A 46 4.73 0.82 -5.17
N LEU A 47 4.08 1.60 -6.03
CA LEU A 47 3.53 1.12 -7.28
C LEU A 47 4.62 0.56 -8.19
N THR A 48 5.77 1.23 -8.29
CA THR A 48 6.90 0.77 -9.11
C THR A 48 7.46 -0.56 -8.59
N TYR A 49 7.61 -0.70 -7.26
CA TYR A 49 8.05 -1.95 -6.64
C TYR A 49 7.09 -3.11 -6.94
N VAL A 50 5.78 -2.87 -6.80
CA VAL A 50 4.72 -3.85 -7.07
C VAL A 50 4.68 -4.26 -8.55
N ILE A 51 4.67 -3.30 -9.48
CA ILE A 51 4.62 -3.56 -10.93
C ILE A 51 5.88 -4.30 -11.41
N SER A 52 7.03 -3.97 -10.83
CA SER A 52 8.32 -4.61 -11.15
C SER A 52 8.53 -5.97 -10.49
N MET A 53 7.54 -6.50 -9.75
CA MET A 53 7.65 -7.78 -9.02
C MET A 53 8.85 -7.82 -8.07
N GLY A 54 9.17 -6.69 -7.44
CA GLY A 54 10.27 -6.57 -6.49
C GLY A 54 11.65 -6.31 -7.11
N VAL A 55 11.76 -6.13 -8.42
CA VAL A 55 13.02 -5.81 -9.09
C VAL A 55 13.48 -4.38 -8.76
N VAL A 56 12.55 -3.43 -8.61
CA VAL A 56 12.87 -2.03 -8.31
C VAL A 56 12.63 -1.73 -6.83
N VAL A 57 13.63 -1.98 -5.99
CA VAL A 57 13.54 -1.78 -4.54
C VAL A 57 13.57 -0.28 -4.18
N PRO A 58 12.54 0.23 -3.47
CA PRO A 58 12.51 1.59 -2.94
C PRO A 58 13.67 1.83 -1.98
N GLY A 59 14.36 2.97 -2.11
CA GLY A 59 15.48 3.33 -1.22
C GLY A 59 16.80 2.59 -1.49
N SER A 60 16.88 1.72 -2.50
CA SER A 60 18.18 1.23 -2.97
C SER A 60 18.98 2.41 -3.55
N ALA A 61 20.29 2.45 -3.29
CA ALA A 61 21.18 3.61 -3.49
C ALA A 61 21.16 4.24 -4.90
N ALA A 62 20.55 3.60 -5.90
CA ALA A 62 20.33 4.13 -7.24
C ALA A 62 19.22 5.20 -7.34
N ASN A 63 18.28 5.30 -6.37
CA ASN A 63 17.10 6.18 -6.46
C ASN A 63 16.99 7.23 -5.35
N TYR A 64 18.01 7.43 -4.52
CA TYR A 64 18.02 8.52 -3.55
C TYR A 64 18.18 9.87 -4.26
N LYS A 65 17.08 10.59 -4.48
CA LYS A 65 17.11 12.03 -4.75
C LYS A 65 16.89 12.76 -3.43
N PRO A 66 17.95 13.35 -2.82
CA PRO A 66 17.74 14.24 -1.69
C PRO A 66 16.91 15.44 -2.16
N LYS A 67 15.99 15.88 -1.31
CA LYS A 67 15.19 17.09 -1.50
C LYS A 67 16.07 18.33 -1.65
#